data_AF-A0A9D7U791-F1
#
_entry.id   AF-A0A9D7U791-F1
#
_cell.length_a   1.000
_cell.length_b   1.000
_cell.length_c   1.000
_cell.angle_alpha   90.00
_cell.angle_beta   90.00
_cell.angle_gamma   90.00
#
_symmetry.space_group_name_H-M   'P 1'
#
loop_
_entity.id
_entity.type
_entity.pdbx_description
1 polymer ?
#
loop_
_entity_poly.entity_id
_entity_poly.type
_entity_poly.pdbx_seq_one_letter_code
_entity_poly.pdbx_strand_id
1 'polypeptide(L)' 'MKSYKLIYMLSLIFLTTSIYLIIQYPDSGRTYLIAGLLALIGFVANIFGYALKKA' A
#
# COMPACT_ATOMS: atom_id res chain seq x y z
N MET A 1 -7.99 0.33 19.00
CA MET A 1 -7.03 -0.49 18.21
C MET A 1 -5.63 0.07 18.40
N LYS A 2 -4.59 -0.77 18.57
CA LYS A 2 -3.21 -0.27 18.66
C LYS A 2 -2.74 0.29 17.31
N SER A 3 -1.93 1.35 17.33
CA SER A 3 -1.53 2.13 16.14
C SER A 3 -0.91 1.28 15.03
N TYR A 4 -0.08 0.29 15.38
CA TYR A 4 0.52 -0.63 14.39
C TYR A 4 -0.50 -1.46 13.61
N LYS A 5 -1.65 -1.81 14.22
CA LYS A 5 -2.73 -2.55 13.53
C LYS A 5 -3.45 -1.67 12.52
N LEU A 6 -3.65 -0.39 12.85
CA LEU A 6 -4.20 0.60 11.93
C LEU A 6 -3.28 0.83 10.72
N ILE A 7 -1.99 1.04 10.98
CA ILE A 7 -0.98 1.23 9.93
C ILE A 7 -0.91 0.00 9.03
N TYR A 8 -0.92 -1.20 9.61
CA TYR A 8 -0.95 -2.44 8.85
C TYR A 8 -2.21 -2.55 7.97
N MET A 9 -3.40 -2.25 8.48
CA MET A 9 -4.61 -2.29 7.65
C MET A 9 -4.60 -1.26 6.52
N LEU A 10 -4.14 -0.03 6.78
CA LEU A 10 -3.99 0.99 5.75
C LEU A 10 -2.99 0.56 4.67
N SER A 11 -1.89 -0.10 5.07
CA SER A 11 -0.90 -0.63 4.13
C SER A 11 -1.51 -1.66 3.17
N LEU A 12 -2.39 -2.54 3.68
CA LEU A 12 -3.09 -3.53 2.87
C LEU A 12 -4.04 -2.85 1.88
N ILE A 13 -4.79 -1.84 2.31
CA ILE A 13 -5.69 -1.09 1.43
C ILE A 13 -4.91 -0.44 0.27
N PHE A 14 -3.75 0.16 0.54
CA PHE A 14 -2.92 0.76 -0.51
C PHE A 14 -2.36 -0.27 -1.48
N LEU A 15 -1.89 -1.42 -0.98
CA LEU A 15 -1.40 -2.51 -1.82
C LEU A 15 -2.51 -3.09 -2.70
N THR A 16 -3.70 -3.36 -2.13
CA THR A 16 -4.84 -3.89 -2.89
C THR A 16 -5.34 -2.87 -3.93
N THR A 17 -5.40 -1.59 -3.58
CA THR A 17 -5.78 -0.53 -4.52
C THR A 17 -4.78 -0.41 -5.66
N SER A 18 -3.48 -0.51 -5.37
CA SER A 18 -2.43 -0.51 -6.40
C SER A 18 -2.62 -1.68 -7.39
N ILE A 19 -2.82 -2.90 -6.88
CA ILE A 19 -3.06 -4.09 -7.71
C ILE A 19 -4.32 -3.90 -8.57
N TYR A 20 -5.41 -3.42 -7.97
CA TYR A 20 -6.65 -3.15 -8.67
C TYR A 20 -6.46 -2.15 -9.82
N LEU A 21 -5.72 -1.06 -9.58
CA LEU A 21 -5.46 -0.04 -10.60
C LEU A 21 -4.65 -0.58 -11.78
N ILE A 22 -3.69 -1.47 -11.54
CA ILE A 22 -2.90 -2.12 -12.60
C ILE A 22 -3.79 -3.04 -13.44
N ILE A 23 -4.64 -3.85 -12.80
CA ILE A 23 -5.51 -4.80 -13.50
C ILE A 23 -6.60 -4.07 -14.29
N GLN A 24 -7.21 -3.03 -13.71
CA GLN A 24 -8.35 -2.34 -14.31
C GLN A 24 -7.95 -1.37 -15.43
N TYR A 25 -6.74 -0.82 -15.38
CA TYR A 25 -6.26 0.19 -16.32
C TYR A 25 -4.85 -0.12 -16.87
N PRO A 26 -4.65 -1.28 -17.52
CA PRO A 26 -3.34 -1.75 -17.94
C PRO A 26 -2.67 -0.81 -18.97
N ASP A 27 -3.44 -0.14 -19.82
CA ASP A 27 -2.92 0.73 -20.89
C ASP A 27 -2.73 2.19 -20.45
N SER A 28 -3.09 2.53 -19.21
CA SER A 28 -2.94 3.90 -18.69
C SER A 28 -1.58 4.06 -18.02
N GLY A 29 -0.61 4.64 -18.74
CA GLY A 29 0.71 4.95 -18.19
C GLY A 29 0.65 5.84 -16.93
N ARG A 30 -0.32 6.77 -16.86
CA ARG A 30 -0.56 7.59 -15.67
C ARG A 30 -1.04 6.76 -14.48
N THR A 31 -1.96 5.83 -14.72
CA THR A 31 -2.47 4.95 -13.66
C THR A 31 -1.39 4.01 -13.17
N TYR A 32 -0.50 3.54 -14.06
CA TYR A 32 0.66 2.73 -13.69
C TYR A 32 1.62 3.46 -12.74
N LEU A 33 1.90 4.75 -12.99
CA LEU A 33 2.73 5.57 -12.10
C LEU A 33 2.07 5.73 -10.71
N ILE A 34 0.77 6.03 -10.69
CA ILE A 34 0.01 6.17 -9.45
C ILE A 34 0.00 4.85 -8.67
N ALA A 35 -0.24 3.73 -9.36
CA ALA A 35 -0.22 2.41 -8.75
C ALA A 35 1.15 2.06 -8.19
N GLY A 36 2.24 2.38 -8.89
CA GLY A 36 3.61 2.18 -8.40
C GLY A 36 3.90 2.97 -7.11
N LEU A 37 3.49 4.25 -7.06
CA LEU A 37 3.58 5.07 -5.85
C LEU A 37 2.77 4.49 -4.68
N LEU A 38 1.52 4.07 -4.94
CA LEU A 38 0.66 3.43 -3.95
C LEU A 38 1.26 2.12 -3.43
N ALA A 39 1.86 1.32 -4.30
CA ALA A 39 2.55 0.09 -3.92
C ALA A 39 3.72 0.39 -2.97
N LEU A 40 4.54 1.39 -3.30
CA LEU A 40 5.69 1.79 -2.49
C LEU A 40 5.24 2.32 -1.12
N ILE A 41 4.23 3.20 -1.07
CA ILE A 41 3.67 3.72 0.18
C ILE A 41 3.10 2.58 1.04
N GLY A 42 2.33 1.67 0.42
CA GLY A 42 1.79 0.49 1.10
C GLY A 42 2.90 -0.40 1.67
N PHE A 43 3.95 -0.66 0.90
CA PHE A 43 5.06 -1.50 1.35
C PHE A 43 5.83 -0.87 2.52
N VAL A 44 6.16 0.42 2.43
CA VAL A 44 6.83 1.17 3.52
C VAL A 44 5.96 1.20 4.78
N ALA A 45 4.67 1.48 4.65
CA ALA A 45 3.74 1.46 5.77
C ALA A 45 3.65 0.07 6.42
N ASN A 46 3.73 -1.00 5.63
CA ASN A 46 3.72 -2.37 6.15
C ASN A 46 4.97 -2.66 7.00
N ILE A 47 6.15 -2.32 6.49
CA ILE A 47 7.42 -2.46 7.22
C ILE A 47 7.40 -1.60 8.48
N PHE A 48 6.93 -0.36 8.39
CA PHE A 48 6.86 0.55 9.53
C PHE A 48 5.88 0.04 10.61
N GLY A 49 4.72 -0.48 10.20
CA GLY A 49 3.77 -1.12 11.10
C GLY A 49 4.36 -2.35 11.79
N TYR A 50 5.16 -3.15 11.09
CA TYR A 50 5.88 -4.28 11.69
C TYR A 50 6.95 -3.83 12.68
N ALA A 51 7.75 -2.82 12.34
CA ALA A 51 8.76 -2.25 13.22
C ALA A 51 8.14 -1.71 14.52
N LEU A 52 7.02 -0.98 14.42
CA LEU A 52 6.28 -0.45 15.58
C LEU A 52 5.58 -1.53 16.43
N LYS A 53 5.31 -2.71 15.86
CA LYS A 53 4.79 -3.84 16.64
C LYS A 53 5.91 -4.49 17.48
N LYS A 54 7.14 -4.44 16.97
CA LYS A 54 8.32 -5.09 17.57
C LYS A 54 9.00 -4.19 18.61
N ALA A 55 8.94 -2.86 18.44
CA ALA A 55 9.34 -1.86 19.43
C ALA A 55 8.38 -1.85 20.63
#